data_AF-A0A2N2LS73-F1
#
_entry.id   AF-A0A2N2LS73-F1
#
_cell.length_a   1.000
_cell.length_b   1.000
_cell.length_c   1.000
_cell.angle_alpha   90.00
_cell.angle_beta   90.00
_cell.angle_gamma   90.00
#
_symmetry.space_group_name_H-M   'P 1'
#
loop_
_entity.id
_entity.type
_entity.pdbx_description
1 polymer ?
#
loop_
_entity_poly.entity_id
_entity_poly.type
_entity_poly.pdbx_seq_one_letter_code
_entity_poly.pdbx_strand_id
1 'polypeptide(L)' 'MPAKKESTRKSTAKKTVAVVKKTKKPDLREFLDRVETRAYELYQERIISGAPGDDISDWFQAEKEVKKIYKL' A
#
# COMPACT_ATOMS: atom_id res chain seq x y z
N MET A 1 22.90 -25.86 33.92
CA MET A 1 21.63 -25.09 33.92
C MET A 1 20.94 -25.22 32.56
N PRO A 2 19.89 -26.05 32.40
CA PRO A 2 19.07 -26.03 31.17
C PRO A 2 17.59 -25.74 31.45
N ALA A 3 17.04 -24.73 30.78
CA ALA A 3 15.59 -24.51 30.59
C ALA A 3 15.40 -23.78 29.25
N LYS A 4 14.82 -24.44 28.22
CA LYS A 4 13.44 -24.27 27.72
C LYS A 4 13.24 -22.93 26.98
N LYS A 5 12.83 -22.80 25.72
CA LYS A 5 12.06 -23.67 24.80
C LYS A 5 12.19 -23.19 23.34
N GLU A 6 11.99 -24.11 22.41
CA GLU A 6 11.67 -23.95 20.99
C GLU A 6 10.49 -23.00 20.69
N SER A 7 10.46 -22.39 19.49
CA SER A 7 9.51 -22.76 18.41
C SER A 7 9.35 -21.65 17.36
N THR A 8 9.88 -21.93 16.18
CA THR A 8 9.39 -21.68 14.82
C THR A 8 8.16 -20.78 14.63
N ARG A 9 8.28 -19.74 13.78
CA ARG A 9 7.45 -19.53 12.58
C ARG A 9 7.88 -18.28 11.77
N LYS A 10 8.34 -18.56 10.54
CA LYS A 10 8.09 -17.83 9.28
C LYS A 10 7.36 -16.48 9.41
N SER A 11 8.01 -15.41 8.94
CA SER A 11 7.32 -14.40 8.12
C SER A 11 8.21 -13.98 6.96
N THR A 12 8.23 -14.83 5.94
CA THR A 12 8.46 -14.39 4.57
C THR A 12 7.29 -13.51 4.15
N ALA A 13 7.53 -12.21 4.00
CA ALA A 13 6.67 -11.35 3.19
C ALA A 13 7.56 -10.56 2.22
N LYS A 14 8.33 -11.28 1.39
CA LYS A 14 8.65 -10.78 0.05
C LYS A 14 7.30 -10.69 -0.67
N LYS A 15 6.74 -9.49 -0.75
CA LYS A 15 5.53 -9.16 -1.55
C LYS A 15 5.90 -9.28 -3.04
N THR A 16 6.17 -10.49 -3.51
CA THR A 16 6.10 -10.86 -4.92
C THR A 16 4.63 -11.09 -5.22
N VAL A 17 3.89 -10.04 -5.55
CA VAL A 17 2.58 -10.21 -6.17
C VAL A 17 2.78 -10.19 -7.67
N ALA A 18 2.43 -11.31 -8.25
CA ALA A 18 2.65 -11.67 -9.63
C ALA A 18 2.06 -10.66 -10.61
N VAL A 19 2.83 -10.40 -11.66
CA VAL A 19 2.39 -9.88 -12.95
C VAL A 19 1.24 -10.75 -13.47
N VAL A 20 0.00 -10.29 -13.33
CA VAL A 20 -1.16 -10.89 -14.00
C VAL A 20 -1.58 -9.97 -15.15
N LYS A 21 -0.95 -10.18 -16.31
CA LYS A 21 -1.43 -9.68 -17.60
C LYS A 21 -2.76 -10.37 -17.93
N LYS A 22 -3.90 -9.67 -17.81
CA LYS A 22 -5.17 -10.05 -18.49
C LYS A 22 -5.97 -8.80 -18.90
N THR A 23 -5.88 -8.51 -20.20
CA THR A 23 -6.96 -8.10 -21.13
C THR A 23 -7.86 -6.90 -20.79
N LYS A 24 -7.62 -5.79 -21.52
CA LYS A 24 -8.57 -4.82 -22.13
C LYS A 24 -9.93 -4.65 -21.42
N LYS A 25 -9.95 -3.87 -20.34
CA LYS A 25 -11.07 -3.04 -19.87
C LYS A 25 -10.46 -1.75 -19.30
N PRO A 26 -11.08 -0.57 -19.44
CA PRO A 26 -10.46 0.70 -19.06
C PRO A 26 -10.00 0.67 -17.60
N ASP A 27 -8.79 1.20 -17.38
CA ASP A 27 -7.81 0.87 -16.33
C ASP A 27 -8.21 1.18 -14.88
N LEU A 28 -9.29 0.58 -14.38
CA LEU A 28 -9.65 0.68 -12.96
C LEU A 28 -8.56 0.09 -12.06
N ARG A 29 -7.85 -0.92 -12.56
CA ARG A 29 -6.76 -1.59 -11.86
C ARG A 29 -5.53 -0.70 -11.74
N GLU A 30 -5.12 -0.02 -12.81
CA GLU A 30 -4.00 0.93 -12.71
C GLU A 30 -4.36 2.15 -11.88
N PHE A 31 -5.62 2.59 -11.92
CA PHE A 31 -6.10 3.66 -11.04
C PHE A 31 -5.94 3.25 -9.57
N LEU A 32 -6.46 2.08 -9.18
CA LEU A 32 -6.35 1.58 -7.80
C LEU A 32 -4.89 1.37 -7.38
N ASP A 33 -4.05 0.83 -8.26
CA ASP A 33 -2.62 0.63 -8.01
C ASP A 33 -1.88 1.95 -7.74
N ARG A 34 -2.20 2.99 -8.50
CA ARG A 34 -1.67 4.34 -8.27
C ARG A 34 -2.20 4.97 -6.99
N VAL A 35 -3.47 4.78 -6.65
CA VAL A 35 -4.03 5.24 -5.37
C VAL A 35 -3.36 4.53 -4.20
N GLU A 36 -3.20 3.20 -4.25
CA GLU A 36 -2.51 2.43 -3.21
C GLU A 36 -1.07 2.92 -3.02
N THR A 37 -0.33 3.09 -4.12
CA THR A 37 1.05 3.60 -4.09
C THR A 37 1.11 4.97 -3.43
N ARG A 38 0.21 5.88 -3.84
CA ARG A 38 0.24 7.26 -3.37
C ARG A 38 -0.21 7.39 -1.91
N ALA A 39 -1.18 6.59 -1.49
CA ALA A 39 -1.61 6.51 -0.10
C ALA A 39 -0.51 5.97 0.81
N TYR A 40 0.25 4.98 0.33
CA TYR A 40 1.38 4.43 1.07
C TYR A 40 2.52 5.45 1.24
N GLU A 41 2.81 6.24 0.20
CA GLU A 41 3.78 7.34 0.31
C GLU A 41 3.36 8.38 1.35
N LEU A 42 2.08 8.80 1.34
CA LEU A 42 1.53 9.72 2.35
C LEU A 42 1.62 9.16 3.77
N TYR A 43 1.29 7.87 3.94
CA TYR A 43 1.47 7.17 5.21
C TYR A 43 2.94 7.21 5.65
N GLN A 44 3.88 6.90 4.76
CA GLN A 44 5.30 6.95 5.11
C GLN A 44 5.75 8.37 5.48
N GLU A 45 5.33 9.39 4.74
CA GLU A 45 5.61 10.79 5.07
C GLU A 45 5.05 11.16 6.44
N ARG A 46 3.83 10.71 6.76
CA ARG A 46 3.20 10.90 8.08
C ARG A 46 4.00 10.25 9.19
N ILE A 47 4.42 8.99 9.01
CA ILE A 47 5.22 8.24 9.98
C ILE A 47 6.58 8.89 10.20
N ILE A 48 7.23 9.38 9.14
CA ILE A 48 8.54 10.03 9.22
C ILE A 48 8.45 11.41 9.87
N SER A 49 7.43 12.19 9.50
CA SER A 49 7.20 13.55 10.02
C SER A 49 6.60 13.56 11.44
N GLY A 50 6.05 12.43 11.88
CA GLY A 50 5.28 12.35 13.12
C GLY A 50 3.97 13.15 13.05
N ALA A 51 3.44 13.34 11.84
CA ALA A 51 2.25 14.15 11.62
C ALA A 51 0.99 13.41 12.11
N PRO A 52 0.04 14.11 12.72
CA PRO A 52 -1.25 13.52 13.09
C PRO A 52 -2.06 13.21 11.82
N GLY A 53 -2.65 12.03 11.76
CA GLY A 53 -3.51 11.59 10.67
C GLY A 53 -3.78 10.09 10.74
N ASP A 54 -4.69 9.65 9.88
CA ASP A 54 -5.16 8.27 9.81
C ASP A 54 -5.03 7.74 8.38
N ASP A 55 -4.84 6.43 8.26
CA ASP A 55 -4.62 5.77 6.97
C ASP A 55 -5.78 6.00 5.98
N ILE A 56 -7.00 6.20 6.50
CA ILE A 56 -8.18 6.54 5.69
C ILE A 56 -8.03 7.92 5.04
N SER A 57 -7.48 8.90 5.77
CA SER A 57 -7.26 10.25 5.25
C SER A 57 -6.18 10.24 4.15
N ASP A 58 -5.12 9.45 4.36
CA ASP A 58 -4.03 9.26 3.39
C ASP A 58 -4.57 8.64 2.08
N TRP A 59 -5.47 7.65 2.21
CA TRP A 59 -6.18 7.05 1.07
C TRP A 59 -7.08 8.04 0.33
N PHE A 60 -7.85 8.87 1.05
CA PHE A 60 -8.71 9.88 0.42
C PHE A 60 -7.92 10.96 -0.31
N GLN A 61 -6.79 11.39 0.25
CA GLN A 61 -5.89 12.34 -0.40
C GLN A 61 -5.29 11.74 -1.66
N ALA A 62 -4.80 10.50 -1.60
CA ALA A 62 -4.29 9.76 -2.74
C ALA A 62 -5.34 9.60 -3.84
N GLU A 63 -6.57 9.20 -3.50
CA GLU A 63 -7.65 9.06 -4.47
C GLU A 63 -7.95 10.39 -5.20
N LYS A 64 -7.98 11.50 -4.45
CA LYS A 64 -8.16 12.84 -5.02
C LYS A 64 -7.02 13.24 -5.97
N GLU A 65 -5.77 12.97 -5.59
CA GLU A 65 -4.61 13.24 -6.47
C GLU A 65 -4.71 12.42 -7.76
N VAL A 66 -4.95 11.12 -7.65
CA VAL A 66 -5.01 10.25 -8.84
C VAL A 66 -6.22 10.62 -9.70
N LYS A 67 -7.41 10.91 -9.14
CA LYS A 67 -8.56 11.41 -9.92
C LYS A 67 -8.22 12.68 -10.70
N LYS A 68 -7.49 13.62 -10.07
CA LYS A 68 -7.05 14.87 -10.71
C LYS A 68 -6.10 14.62 -11.88
N ILE A 69 -5.16 13.69 -11.74
CA ILE A 69 -4.22 13.30 -12.80
C ILE A 69 -4.98 12.70 -13.99
N TYR A 70 -5.96 11.84 -13.72
CA TYR A 70 -6.74 11.16 -14.75
C TYR A 70 -7.88 12.01 -15.32
N LYS A 71 -8.12 13.22 -14.78
CA LYS A 71 -9.27 14.08 -15.12
C LYS A 71 -10.60 13.30 -15.14
N LEU A 72 -10.77 12.42 -14.15
CA LEU A 72 -12.03 11.70 -13.91
C LEU A 72 -13.03 12.59 -13.18
#